data_AF-A0A969RF83-F1
#
_entry.id   AF-A0A969RF83-F1
#
_cell.length_a   1.000
_cell.length_b   1.000
_cell.length_c   1.000
_cell.angle_alpha   90.00
_cell.angle_beta   90.00
_cell.angle_gamma   90.00
#
_symmetry.space_group_name_H-M   'P 1'
#
loop_
_entity.id
_entity.type
_entity.pdbx_description
1 polymer ?
#
loop_
_entity_poly.entity_id
_entity_poly.type
_entity_poly.pdbx_seq_one_letter_code
_entity_poly.pdbx_strand_id
1 'polypeptide(L)'
;MPDAGKGFPMMGIGKRYTDRKRDALHRDMKQNAHQLYCWDTDKLDHLYHTEQGWENLYQVQRPHVLEGIAREIEYCVQQHPNPEHLKIVIASDHGQMIGEAEHLSNCPEGLELKGRMAIGKTDDPRFVVLEAERYGLPHDLSIVRGAACLNAFSYTEKKEIIGSHGGLFPEEVVVGVSVLCPFTARLSVQVTCQGEGNSGQSGEITLAIDNSNTVPLTQLCLYINELNDLKTGYPLNIKVPAGQKVLVEVPIANYPELPPNHEGNQLAITGELKFQFADVEAGTASLDPQSLLIVKQLFSSGLDIDDFL
;
A
#
# COMPACT_ATOMS: atom_id res chain seq x y z
N MET A 1 12.45 -31.76 -10.32
CA MET A 1 12.15 -30.70 -9.33
C MET A 1 10.66 -30.70 -9.01
N PRO A 2 10.24 -30.30 -7.80
CA PRO A 2 8.84 -30.04 -7.51
C PRO A 2 8.34 -28.88 -8.39
N ASP A 3 7.25 -29.09 -9.11
CA ASP A 3 6.52 -28.03 -9.82
C ASP A 3 5.93 -27.06 -8.78
N ALA A 4 6.17 -25.76 -8.92
CA ALA A 4 5.59 -24.73 -8.05
C ALA A 4 4.04 -24.85 -7.96
N GLY A 5 3.40 -25.38 -9.00
CA GLY A 5 1.98 -25.72 -9.03
C GLY A 5 1.55 -26.75 -7.96
N LYS A 6 2.47 -27.55 -7.42
CA LYS A 6 2.20 -28.49 -6.32
C LYS A 6 2.16 -27.81 -4.95
N GLY A 7 2.68 -26.59 -4.82
CA GLY A 7 2.65 -25.84 -3.57
C GLY A 7 1.23 -25.43 -3.15
N PHE A 8 0.39 -25.01 -4.09
CA PHE A 8 -0.98 -24.55 -3.81
C PHE A 8 -1.88 -25.63 -3.19
N PRO A 9 -1.93 -26.87 -3.73
CA PRO A 9 -2.62 -27.99 -3.07
C PRO A 9 -2.10 -28.28 -1.65
N MET A 10 -0.80 -28.13 -1.40
CA MET A 10 -0.21 -28.38 -0.08
C MET A 10 -0.56 -27.30 0.94
N MET A 11 -0.73 -26.04 0.50
CA MET A 11 -1.15 -24.94 1.38
C MET A 11 -2.63 -25.02 1.77
N GLY A 12 -3.49 -25.59 0.91
CA GLY A 12 -4.91 -25.80 1.19
C GLY A 12 -5.79 -24.53 1.24
N ILE A 13 -5.19 -23.34 1.11
CA ILE A 13 -5.89 -22.04 1.21
C ILE A 13 -6.13 -21.36 -0.14
N GLY A 14 -5.55 -21.88 -1.22
CA GLY A 14 -5.54 -21.19 -2.51
C GLY A 14 -5.43 -22.08 -3.72
N LYS A 15 -5.62 -21.46 -4.89
CA LYS A 15 -5.61 -22.12 -6.19
C LYS A 15 -4.86 -21.29 -7.23
N ARG A 16 -4.13 -22.01 -8.08
CA ARG A 16 -3.35 -21.46 -9.20
C ARG A 16 -4.13 -21.56 -10.50
N TYR A 17 -4.08 -20.50 -11.29
CA TYR A 17 -4.72 -20.34 -12.59
C TYR A 17 -3.70 -19.86 -13.60
N THR A 18 -3.85 -20.28 -14.85
CA THR A 18 -3.10 -19.75 -15.99
C THR A 18 -4.06 -19.06 -16.95
N ASP A 19 -3.53 -18.39 -17.96
CA ASP A 19 -4.35 -17.70 -18.98
C ASP A 19 -5.42 -18.57 -19.66
N ARG A 20 -5.22 -19.89 -19.72
CA ARG A 20 -6.22 -20.83 -20.28
C ARG A 20 -7.37 -21.16 -19.34
N LYS A 21 -7.30 -20.75 -18.07
CA LYS A 21 -8.27 -21.07 -17.01
C LYS A 21 -8.93 -19.82 -16.40
N ARG A 22 -8.97 -18.70 -17.13
CA ARG A 22 -9.56 -17.44 -16.65
C ARG A 22 -11.03 -17.56 -16.29
N ASP A 23 -11.82 -18.30 -17.07
CA ASP A 23 -13.24 -18.51 -16.74
C ASP A 23 -13.43 -19.20 -15.40
N ALA A 24 -12.51 -20.10 -15.03
CA ALA A 24 -12.53 -20.73 -13.72
C ALA A 24 -12.14 -19.73 -12.61
N LEU A 25 -11.09 -18.92 -12.84
CA LEU A 25 -10.71 -17.84 -11.93
C LEU A 25 -11.89 -16.89 -11.67
N HIS A 26 -12.55 -16.41 -12.72
CA HIS A 26 -13.69 -15.50 -12.58
C HIS A 26 -14.85 -16.11 -11.80
N ARG A 27 -15.18 -17.38 -12.04
CA ARG A 27 -16.22 -18.09 -11.27
C ARG A 27 -15.84 -18.23 -9.80
N ASP A 28 -14.61 -18.66 -9.53
CA ASP A 28 -14.13 -18.91 -8.17
C ASP A 28 -14.02 -17.59 -7.38
N MET A 29 -13.61 -16.49 -8.02
CA MET A 29 -13.61 -15.13 -7.45
C MET A 29 -15.02 -14.65 -7.09
N LYS A 30 -16.00 -14.83 -7.98
CA LYS A 30 -17.42 -14.48 -7.71
C LYS A 30 -18.01 -15.21 -6.52
N GLN A 31 -17.59 -16.46 -6.34
CA GLN A 31 -18.07 -17.32 -5.27
C GLN A 31 -17.27 -17.16 -3.96
N ASN A 32 -16.20 -16.35 -3.97
CA ASN A 32 -15.23 -16.28 -2.88
C ASN A 32 -14.79 -17.69 -2.43
N ALA A 33 -14.43 -18.54 -3.40
CA ALA A 33 -14.15 -19.96 -3.17
C ALA A 33 -12.85 -20.22 -2.39
N HIS A 34 -11.91 -19.27 -2.38
CA HIS A 34 -10.57 -19.42 -1.81
C HIS A 34 -10.11 -18.16 -1.07
N GLN A 35 -9.10 -18.31 -0.20
CA GLN A 35 -8.43 -17.16 0.44
C GLN A 35 -7.31 -16.59 -0.43
N LEU A 36 -6.73 -17.42 -1.30
CA LEU A 36 -5.64 -17.04 -2.20
C LEU A 36 -5.93 -17.48 -3.65
N TYR A 37 -5.89 -16.52 -4.56
CA TYR A 37 -6.01 -16.74 -6.00
C TYR A 37 -4.70 -16.32 -6.65
N CYS A 38 -4.04 -17.24 -7.33
CA CYS A 38 -2.79 -16.97 -8.04
C CYS A 38 -3.05 -17.11 -9.53
N TRP A 39 -2.93 -16.01 -10.26
CA TRP A 39 -3.05 -16.00 -11.71
C TRP A 39 -1.69 -15.73 -12.33
N ASP A 40 -1.20 -16.72 -13.08
CA ASP A 40 0.03 -16.60 -13.84
C ASP A 40 -0.30 -16.25 -15.29
N THR A 41 0.38 -15.22 -15.78
CA THR A 41 0.32 -14.80 -17.18
C THR A 41 1.73 -14.72 -17.75
N ASP A 42 1.91 -15.26 -18.94
CA ASP A 42 3.16 -15.22 -19.70
C ASP A 42 3.13 -14.14 -20.80
N LYS A 43 2.09 -13.31 -20.85
CA LYS A 43 1.87 -12.35 -21.96
C LYS A 43 3.07 -11.46 -22.24
N LEU A 44 3.73 -10.93 -21.22
CA LEU A 44 4.90 -10.06 -21.40
C LEU A 44 6.14 -10.83 -21.82
N ASP A 45 6.32 -12.03 -21.28
CA ASP A 45 7.43 -12.90 -21.64
C ASP A 45 7.30 -13.41 -23.08
N HIS A 46 6.10 -13.87 -23.43
CA HIS A 46 5.76 -14.24 -24.80
C HIS A 46 5.97 -13.07 -25.78
N LEU A 47 5.44 -11.87 -25.45
CA LEU A 47 5.62 -10.67 -26.26
C LEU A 47 7.11 -10.37 -26.48
N TYR A 48 7.92 -10.44 -25.42
CA TYR A 48 9.36 -10.22 -25.49
C TYR A 48 10.07 -11.19 -26.44
N HIS A 49 9.65 -12.46 -26.47
CA HIS A 49 10.23 -13.47 -27.37
C HIS A 49 9.77 -13.38 -28.82
N THR A 50 8.57 -12.87 -29.08
CA THR A 50 8.00 -12.82 -30.43
C THR A 50 8.32 -11.55 -31.20
N GLU A 51 8.59 -10.44 -30.50
CA GLU A 51 8.77 -9.14 -31.13
C GLU A 51 10.18 -8.93 -31.69
N GLN A 52 10.25 -8.31 -32.88
CA GLN A 52 11.50 -8.11 -33.61
C GLN A 52 12.04 -6.67 -33.58
N GLY A 53 11.29 -5.75 -32.97
CA GLY A 53 11.67 -4.33 -32.86
C GLY A 53 11.54 -3.81 -31.44
N TRP A 54 12.67 -3.57 -30.77
CA TRP A 54 12.68 -3.19 -29.34
C TRP A 54 12.00 -1.83 -29.08
N GLU A 55 12.06 -0.88 -30.02
CA GLU A 55 11.42 0.43 -29.90
C GLU A 55 9.89 0.30 -29.89
N ASN A 56 9.33 -0.46 -30.84
CA ASN A 56 7.90 -0.73 -30.92
C ASN A 56 7.42 -1.55 -29.71
N LEU A 57 8.21 -2.55 -29.29
CA LEU A 57 7.97 -3.32 -28.08
C LEU A 57 7.86 -2.40 -26.86
N TYR A 58 8.85 -1.51 -26.66
CA TYR A 58 8.94 -0.66 -25.47
C TYR A 58 7.87 0.44 -25.43
N GLN A 59 7.64 1.11 -26.58
CA GLN A 59 6.81 2.31 -26.66
C GLN A 59 5.33 2.02 -26.93
N VAL A 60 5.00 0.90 -27.59
CA VAL A 60 3.63 0.65 -28.06
C VAL A 60 3.06 -0.62 -27.44
N GLN A 61 3.69 -1.77 -27.69
CA GLN A 61 3.08 -3.06 -27.38
C GLN A 61 3.09 -3.36 -25.88
N ARG A 62 4.20 -3.10 -25.19
CA ARG A 62 4.30 -3.34 -23.75
C ARG A 62 3.29 -2.50 -22.95
N PRO A 63 3.14 -1.18 -23.15
CA PRO A 63 2.09 -0.41 -22.49
C PRO A 63 0.69 -0.99 -22.75
N HIS A 64 0.40 -1.40 -23.99
CA HIS A 64 -0.90 -1.98 -24.35
C HIS A 64 -1.17 -3.31 -23.61
N VAL A 65 -0.18 -4.21 -23.57
CA VAL A 65 -0.29 -5.48 -22.83
C VAL A 65 -0.44 -5.24 -21.33
N LEU A 66 0.34 -4.32 -20.76
CA LEU A 66 0.23 -3.93 -19.35
C LEU A 66 -1.14 -3.35 -19.00
N GLU A 67 -1.68 -2.47 -19.85
CA GLU A 67 -3.04 -1.94 -19.68
C GLU A 67 -4.08 -3.05 -19.75
N GLY A 68 -3.93 -4.00 -20.68
CA GLY A 68 -4.80 -5.18 -20.77
C GLY A 68 -4.76 -6.04 -19.51
N ILE A 69 -3.57 -6.30 -18.96
CA ILE A 69 -3.41 -7.04 -17.68
C ILE A 69 -4.06 -6.25 -16.54
N ALA A 70 -3.83 -4.94 -16.45
CA ALA A 70 -4.42 -4.10 -15.41
C ALA A 70 -5.96 -4.12 -15.43
N ARG A 71 -6.57 -4.02 -16.63
CA ARG A 71 -8.03 -4.14 -16.80
C ARG A 71 -8.55 -5.53 -16.42
N GLU A 72 -7.80 -6.58 -16.70
CA GLU A 72 -8.17 -7.95 -16.28
C GLU A 72 -8.10 -8.12 -14.75
N ILE A 73 -7.08 -7.56 -14.09
CA ILE A 73 -7.01 -7.51 -12.63
C ILE A 73 -8.19 -6.74 -12.05
N GLU A 74 -8.48 -5.56 -12.58
CA GLU A 74 -9.62 -4.73 -12.16
C GLU A 74 -10.94 -5.50 -12.30
N TYR A 75 -11.15 -6.17 -13.44
CA TYR A 75 -12.33 -7.01 -13.64
C TYR A 75 -12.45 -8.08 -12.55
N CYS A 76 -11.37 -8.82 -12.26
CA CYS A 76 -11.35 -9.84 -11.22
C CYS A 76 -11.72 -9.28 -9.84
N VAL A 77 -11.16 -8.12 -9.48
CA VAL A 77 -11.46 -7.42 -8.22
C VAL A 77 -12.95 -7.07 -8.15
N GLN A 78 -13.49 -6.48 -9.21
CA GLN A 78 -14.91 -6.08 -9.30
C GLN A 78 -15.87 -7.27 -9.26
N GLN A 79 -15.43 -8.47 -9.65
CA GLN A 79 -16.28 -9.67 -9.58
C GLN A 79 -16.35 -10.28 -8.17
N HIS A 80 -15.43 -9.92 -7.26
CA HIS A 80 -15.43 -10.46 -5.91
C HIS A 80 -16.57 -9.86 -5.08
N PRO A 81 -17.26 -10.63 -4.22
CA PRO A 81 -18.39 -10.10 -3.43
C PRO A 81 -18.00 -9.02 -2.41
N ASN A 82 -16.74 -9.02 -1.96
CA ASN A 82 -16.18 -8.04 -1.02
C ASN A 82 -14.85 -7.49 -1.60
N PRO A 83 -14.89 -6.62 -2.62
CA PRO A 83 -13.67 -6.12 -3.29
C PRO A 83 -12.76 -5.33 -2.34
N GLU A 84 -13.33 -4.69 -1.32
CA GLU A 84 -12.65 -3.89 -0.30
C GLU A 84 -11.74 -4.69 0.64
N HIS A 85 -11.97 -6.00 0.75
CA HIS A 85 -11.16 -6.89 1.56
C HIS A 85 -10.03 -7.58 0.78
N LEU A 86 -9.94 -7.36 -0.54
CA LEU A 86 -8.90 -7.96 -1.36
C LEU A 86 -7.56 -7.24 -1.21
N LYS A 87 -6.47 -8.01 -1.24
CA LYS A 87 -5.12 -7.52 -1.44
C LYS A 87 -4.59 -8.09 -2.75
N ILE A 88 -4.03 -7.23 -3.59
CA ILE A 88 -3.49 -7.62 -4.89
C ILE A 88 -1.97 -7.62 -4.75
N VAL A 89 -1.36 -8.78 -4.99
CA VAL A 89 0.10 -8.91 -5.04
C VAL A 89 0.50 -9.12 -6.49
N ILE A 90 1.30 -8.21 -7.02
CA ILE A 90 1.88 -8.31 -8.37
C ILE A 90 3.35 -8.63 -8.17
N ALA A 91 3.79 -9.76 -8.71
CA ALA A 91 5.18 -10.20 -8.65
C ALA A 91 5.63 -10.66 -10.04
N SER A 92 6.91 -10.45 -10.33
CA SER A 92 7.60 -11.10 -11.46
C SER A 92 8.44 -12.25 -10.92
N ASP A 93 8.80 -13.21 -11.77
CA ASP A 93 9.84 -14.19 -11.48
C ASP A 93 11.22 -13.67 -11.89
N HIS A 94 11.29 -12.93 -13.00
CA HIS A 94 12.50 -12.27 -13.48
C HIS A 94 12.20 -10.94 -14.19
N GLY A 95 13.25 -10.17 -14.47
CA GLY A 95 13.24 -9.00 -15.34
C GLY A 95 13.55 -9.35 -16.80
N GLN A 96 13.60 -8.32 -17.65
CA GLN A 96 13.95 -8.45 -19.07
C GLN A 96 14.87 -7.31 -19.50
N MET A 97 15.86 -7.61 -20.35
CA MET A 97 16.66 -6.58 -21.00
C MET A 97 15.95 -6.03 -22.24
N ILE A 98 15.58 -4.75 -22.22
CA ILE A 98 14.99 -4.08 -23.39
C ILE A 98 16.03 -3.20 -24.07
N GLY A 99 16.14 -3.34 -25.38
CA GLY A 99 17.08 -2.60 -26.21
C GLY A 99 18.00 -3.53 -26.98
N GLU A 100 18.95 -2.93 -27.68
CA GLU A 100 20.05 -3.63 -28.31
C GLU A 100 21.06 -4.08 -27.25
N ALA A 101 21.54 -5.31 -27.38
CA ALA A 101 22.58 -5.85 -26.51
C ALA A 101 23.89 -6.07 -27.28
N GLU A 102 25.01 -5.80 -26.63
CA GLU A 102 26.34 -6.07 -27.17
C GLU A 102 26.55 -7.58 -27.32
N HIS A 103 27.00 -8.01 -28.49
CA HIS A 103 27.42 -9.39 -28.69
C HIS A 103 28.82 -9.61 -28.11
N LEU A 104 28.94 -10.58 -27.22
CA LEU A 104 30.20 -10.93 -26.60
C LEU A 104 31.09 -11.69 -27.60
N SER A 105 31.96 -10.94 -28.28
CA SER A 105 32.96 -11.53 -29.16
C SER A 105 34.02 -12.34 -28.38
N ASN A 106 34.61 -13.33 -29.06
CA ASN A 106 35.65 -14.20 -28.52
C ASN A 106 35.21 -14.97 -27.26
N CYS A 107 34.15 -15.78 -27.41
CA CYS A 107 33.73 -16.69 -26.36
C CYS A 107 34.78 -17.78 -26.12
N PRO A 108 35.03 -18.19 -24.86
CA PRO A 108 35.91 -19.31 -24.55
C PRO A 108 35.53 -20.59 -25.32
N GLU A 109 36.53 -21.35 -25.75
CA GLU A 109 36.31 -22.63 -26.43
C GLU A 109 35.66 -23.66 -25.50
N GLY A 110 34.92 -24.61 -26.08
CA GLY A 110 34.29 -25.70 -25.33
C GLY A 110 32.99 -25.33 -24.61
N LEU A 111 32.49 -24.10 -24.79
CA LEU A 111 31.19 -23.66 -24.28
C LEU A 111 30.08 -23.86 -25.31
N GLU A 112 28.95 -24.44 -24.90
CA GLU A 112 27.72 -24.45 -25.71
C GLU A 112 26.86 -23.23 -25.37
N LEU A 113 26.82 -22.26 -26.29
CA LEU A 113 26.19 -20.96 -26.06
C LEU A 113 24.66 -21.02 -26.10
N LYS A 114 23.99 -20.43 -25.09
CA LYS A 114 22.53 -20.35 -24.93
C LYS A 114 22.13 -18.96 -24.41
N GLY A 115 21.81 -18.03 -25.30
CA GLY A 115 21.41 -16.67 -24.91
C GLY A 115 22.53 -15.95 -24.16
N ARG A 116 22.38 -15.80 -22.84
CA ARG A 116 23.36 -15.16 -21.93
C ARG A 116 24.04 -16.11 -20.94
N MET A 117 23.82 -17.41 -21.12
CA MET A 117 24.53 -18.47 -20.44
C MET A 117 25.17 -19.43 -21.45
N ALA A 118 26.11 -20.24 -20.99
CA ALA A 118 26.63 -21.35 -21.75
C ALA A 118 26.72 -22.60 -20.88
N ILE A 119 26.53 -23.76 -21.50
CA ILE A 119 26.84 -25.05 -20.86
C ILE A 119 28.35 -25.26 -20.97
N GLY A 120 28.97 -25.60 -19.85
CA GLY A 120 30.40 -25.73 -19.69
C GLY A 120 30.98 -24.73 -18.70
N LYS A 121 32.26 -24.91 -18.39
CA LYS A 121 33.01 -24.12 -17.41
C LYS A 121 34.07 -23.28 -18.11
N THR A 122 34.27 -22.06 -17.62
CA THR A 122 35.34 -21.17 -18.05
C THR A 122 35.92 -20.41 -16.87
N ASP A 123 37.21 -20.05 -16.98
CA ASP A 123 37.90 -19.15 -16.04
C ASP A 123 37.86 -17.68 -16.50
N ASP A 124 37.14 -17.40 -17.59
CA ASP A 124 36.99 -16.05 -18.10
C ASP A 124 36.26 -15.15 -17.09
N PRO A 125 36.86 -14.03 -16.65
CA PRO A 125 36.30 -13.17 -15.60
C PRO A 125 34.97 -12.50 -15.98
N ARG A 126 34.60 -12.51 -17.26
CA ARG A 126 33.31 -12.00 -17.75
C ARG A 126 32.13 -12.90 -17.34
N PHE A 127 32.41 -14.12 -16.87
CA PHE A 127 31.41 -15.11 -16.49
C PHE A 127 31.37 -15.37 -14.98
N VAL A 128 30.25 -15.89 -14.50
CA VAL A 128 30.09 -16.58 -13.21
C VAL A 128 29.76 -18.03 -13.51
N VAL A 129 30.47 -18.95 -12.87
CA VAL A 129 30.23 -20.39 -13.04
C VAL A 129 29.33 -20.88 -11.92
N LEU A 130 28.21 -21.50 -12.29
CA LEU A 130 27.43 -22.36 -11.41
C LEU A 130 27.93 -23.79 -11.58
N GLU A 131 28.65 -24.30 -10.58
CA GLU A 131 29.20 -25.65 -10.58
C GLU A 131 28.09 -26.69 -10.37
N ALA A 132 28.04 -27.68 -11.24
CA ALA A 132 27.02 -28.72 -11.29
C ALA A 132 26.85 -29.43 -9.94
N GLU A 133 27.97 -29.83 -9.34
CA GLU A 133 27.98 -30.55 -8.06
C GLU A 133 27.44 -29.69 -6.92
N ARG A 134 27.83 -28.42 -6.87
CA ARG A 134 27.43 -27.50 -5.81
C ARG A 134 25.95 -27.15 -5.86
N TYR A 135 25.40 -27.00 -7.07
CA TYR A 135 24.03 -26.52 -7.28
C TYR A 135 23.05 -27.62 -7.73
N GLY A 136 23.52 -28.87 -7.84
CA GLY A 136 22.70 -30.01 -8.29
C GLY A 136 22.23 -29.90 -9.75
N LEU A 137 23.05 -29.33 -10.62
CA LEU A 137 22.76 -29.14 -12.04
C LEU A 137 23.30 -30.31 -12.87
N PRO A 138 22.74 -30.59 -14.06
CA PRO A 138 23.25 -31.66 -14.93
C PRO A 138 24.65 -31.35 -15.51
N HIS A 139 25.00 -30.06 -15.63
CA HIS A 139 26.26 -29.57 -16.19
C HIS A 139 26.67 -28.26 -15.51
N ASP A 140 27.96 -27.94 -15.54
CA ASP A 140 28.43 -26.61 -15.15
C ASP A 140 27.83 -25.57 -16.11
N LEU A 141 27.40 -24.44 -15.57
CA LEU A 141 26.84 -23.34 -16.36
C LEU A 141 27.69 -22.08 -16.18
N SER A 142 28.14 -21.49 -17.29
CA SER A 142 28.85 -20.21 -17.31
C SER A 142 27.89 -19.10 -17.70
N ILE A 143 27.62 -18.16 -16.80
CA ILE A 143 26.62 -17.09 -16.97
C ILE A 143 27.34 -15.75 -17.15
N VAL A 144 26.94 -14.95 -18.15
CA VAL A 144 27.53 -13.63 -18.37
C VAL A 144 27.19 -12.68 -17.23
N ARG A 145 28.21 -11.99 -16.69
CA ARG A 145 28.05 -11.02 -15.57
C ARG A 145 27.40 -9.71 -15.99
N GLY A 146 27.78 -9.18 -17.15
CA GLY A 146 27.34 -7.89 -17.66
C GLY A 146 26.18 -8.00 -18.65
N ALA A 147 25.81 -6.88 -19.28
CA ALA A 147 24.70 -6.79 -20.24
C ALA A 147 24.97 -7.48 -21.60
N ALA A 148 26.16 -8.04 -21.83
CA ALA A 148 26.50 -8.67 -23.09
C ALA A 148 25.76 -10.01 -23.29
N CYS A 149 25.62 -10.42 -24.55
CA CYS A 149 24.94 -11.64 -24.96
C CYS A 149 25.87 -12.56 -25.76
N LEU A 150 25.77 -13.87 -25.56
CA LEU A 150 26.56 -14.87 -26.30
C LEU A 150 25.86 -15.28 -27.60
N ASN A 151 24.54 -15.32 -27.57
CA ASN A 151 23.71 -15.61 -28.73
C ASN A 151 22.35 -14.90 -28.62
N ALA A 152 21.63 -14.84 -29.73
CA ALA A 152 20.28 -14.28 -29.78
C ALA A 152 19.23 -15.37 -30.03
N PHE A 153 18.03 -15.17 -29.48
CA PHE A 153 16.85 -15.92 -29.90
C PHE A 153 16.20 -15.29 -31.14
N SER A 154 16.33 -13.95 -31.27
CA SER A 154 15.83 -13.15 -32.39
C SER A 154 16.84 -12.06 -32.75
N TYR A 155 16.82 -11.62 -34.01
CA TYR A 155 17.69 -10.55 -34.51
C TYR A 155 16.87 -9.43 -35.14
N THR A 156 17.33 -8.18 -35.01
CA THR A 156 16.78 -7.05 -35.80
C THR A 156 17.14 -7.19 -37.28
N GLU A 157 16.52 -6.38 -38.16
CA GLU A 157 16.93 -6.29 -39.57
C GLU A 157 18.41 -5.93 -39.75
N LYS A 158 19.01 -5.24 -38.77
CA LYS A 158 20.44 -4.88 -38.73
C LYS A 158 21.34 -5.96 -38.11
N LYS A 159 20.79 -7.13 -37.78
CA LYS A 159 21.45 -8.26 -37.10
C LYS A 159 21.91 -7.95 -35.67
N GLU A 160 21.28 -7.00 -34.99
CA GLU A 160 21.51 -6.78 -33.56
C GLU A 160 20.75 -7.82 -32.74
N ILE A 161 21.28 -8.14 -31.56
CA ILE A 161 20.69 -9.13 -30.64
C ILE A 161 19.55 -8.47 -29.88
N ILE A 162 18.38 -9.11 -29.93
CA ILE A 162 17.20 -8.76 -29.16
C ILE A 162 16.65 -10.01 -28.47
N GLY A 163 15.98 -9.83 -27.33
CA GLY A 163 15.26 -10.94 -26.71
C GLY A 163 16.14 -11.97 -25.98
N SER A 164 17.40 -11.65 -25.66
CA SER A 164 18.33 -12.59 -25.03
C SER A 164 18.24 -12.54 -23.52
N HIS A 165 17.99 -13.69 -22.89
CA HIS A 165 17.73 -13.86 -21.45
C HIS A 165 18.67 -14.91 -20.84
N GLY A 166 18.58 -15.09 -19.52
CA GLY A 166 19.33 -16.11 -18.76
C GLY A 166 20.69 -15.62 -18.26
N GLY A 167 20.84 -14.31 -18.05
CA GLY A 167 22.03 -13.68 -17.47
C GLY A 167 21.77 -13.13 -16.06
N LEU A 168 22.84 -12.93 -15.27
CA LEU A 168 22.69 -12.38 -13.92
C LEU A 168 22.21 -10.91 -13.94
N PHE A 169 22.78 -10.08 -14.80
CA PHE A 169 22.46 -8.65 -14.84
C PHE A 169 21.43 -8.31 -15.93
N PRO A 170 20.42 -7.46 -15.70
CA PRO A 170 19.71 -7.21 -14.44
C PRO A 170 18.55 -8.22 -14.21
N GLU A 171 18.32 -9.13 -15.15
CA GLU A 171 17.11 -9.97 -15.25
C GLU A 171 16.84 -10.78 -13.98
N GLU A 172 17.86 -11.47 -13.46
CA GLU A 172 17.72 -12.35 -12.29
C GLU A 172 18.06 -11.64 -10.96
N VAL A 173 18.35 -10.33 -11.00
CA VAL A 173 18.76 -9.55 -9.81
C VAL A 173 17.64 -8.63 -9.31
N VAL A 174 16.80 -8.12 -10.21
CA VAL A 174 15.72 -7.19 -9.85
C VAL A 174 14.37 -7.83 -10.10
N VAL A 175 13.80 -8.39 -9.04
CA VAL A 175 12.44 -8.94 -9.04
C VAL A 175 11.52 -7.96 -8.31
N GLY A 176 10.57 -7.39 -9.05
CA GLY A 176 9.59 -6.46 -8.50
C GLY A 176 8.45 -7.18 -7.78
N VAL A 177 8.11 -6.73 -6.57
CA VAL A 177 6.89 -7.13 -5.86
C VAL A 177 6.15 -5.87 -5.41
N SER A 178 4.89 -5.77 -5.79
CA SER A 178 3.99 -4.67 -5.41
C SER A 178 2.78 -5.24 -4.69
N VAL A 179 2.41 -4.64 -3.56
CA VAL A 179 1.19 -4.97 -2.82
C VAL A 179 0.23 -3.79 -2.89
N LEU A 180 -0.92 -4.00 -3.51
CA LEU A 180 -1.95 -3.00 -3.70
C LEU A 180 -3.17 -3.36 -2.83
N CYS A 181 -3.75 -2.34 -2.20
CA CYS A 181 -4.99 -2.45 -1.45
C CYS A 181 -6.00 -1.48 -2.08
N PRO A 182 -7.09 -1.98 -2.70
CA PRO A 182 -8.05 -1.12 -3.40
C PRO A 182 -8.80 -0.19 -2.45
N PHE A 183 -8.93 -0.57 -1.19
CA PHE A 183 -9.58 0.21 -0.14
C PHE A 183 -8.75 0.19 1.14
N THR A 184 -8.61 1.35 1.80
CA THR A 184 -8.04 1.42 3.15
C THR A 184 -9.16 1.71 4.11
N ALA A 185 -9.63 0.71 4.84
CA ALA A 185 -10.59 0.94 5.91
C ALA A 185 -9.90 1.70 7.05
N ARG A 186 -10.36 2.92 7.33
CA ARG A 186 -9.90 3.69 8.50
C ARG A 186 -10.68 3.27 9.73
N LEU A 187 -9.97 3.06 10.83
CA LEU A 187 -10.59 2.93 12.14
C LEU A 187 -11.09 4.30 12.59
N SER A 188 -12.22 4.31 13.30
CA SER A 188 -12.76 5.55 13.86
C SER A 188 -11.75 6.18 14.81
N VAL A 189 -11.48 7.47 14.62
CA VAL A 189 -10.70 8.28 15.57
C VAL A 189 -11.62 8.63 16.74
N GLN A 190 -11.18 8.39 17.97
CA GLN A 190 -11.94 8.76 19.17
C GLN A 190 -11.42 10.09 19.70
N VAL A 191 -12.34 10.99 20.06
CA VAL A 191 -12.00 12.32 20.54
C VAL A 191 -12.83 12.63 21.76
N THR A 192 -12.19 12.93 22.89
CA THR A 192 -12.87 13.32 24.12
C THR A 192 -12.32 14.64 24.60
N CYS A 193 -13.18 15.53 25.06
CA CYS A 193 -12.76 16.84 25.55
C CYS A 193 -13.29 17.06 26.97
N GLN A 194 -12.42 17.48 27.89
CA GLN A 194 -12.77 17.74 29.28
C GLN A 194 -12.13 19.04 29.76
N GLY A 195 -12.75 19.71 30.72
CA GLY A 195 -12.20 20.92 31.31
C GLY A 195 -12.92 21.33 32.58
N GLU A 196 -12.26 22.12 33.41
CA GLU A 196 -12.82 22.69 34.63
C GLU A 196 -12.36 24.13 34.81
N GLY A 197 -13.29 25.05 35.07
CA GLY A 197 -12.96 26.47 35.21
C GLY A 197 -14.09 27.31 35.78
N ASN A 198 -13.77 28.56 36.10
CA ASN A 198 -14.76 29.52 36.63
C ASN A 198 -15.45 30.25 35.47
N SER A 199 -16.77 30.42 35.55
CA SER A 199 -17.55 31.15 34.54
C SER A 199 -16.93 32.51 34.22
N GLY A 200 -16.78 32.81 32.93
CA GLY A 200 -16.21 34.06 32.42
C GLY A 200 -14.70 34.25 32.65
N GLN A 201 -14.00 33.24 33.17
CA GLN A 201 -12.54 33.26 33.30
C GLN A 201 -11.89 32.43 32.20
N SER A 202 -10.67 32.82 31.81
CA SER A 202 -9.85 32.02 30.93
C SER A 202 -9.37 30.74 31.62
N GLY A 203 -9.04 29.75 30.79
CA GLY A 203 -8.47 28.50 31.27
C GLY A 203 -8.12 27.58 30.11
N GLU A 204 -8.02 26.30 30.41
CA GLU A 204 -7.62 25.27 29.45
C GLU A 204 -8.63 24.12 29.48
N ILE A 205 -8.80 23.48 28.33
CA ILE A 205 -9.52 22.21 28.18
C ILE A 205 -8.54 21.16 27.67
N THR A 206 -8.64 19.95 28.20
CA THR A 206 -7.83 18.81 27.79
C THR A 206 -8.57 18.04 26.69
N LEU A 207 -7.99 18.01 25.50
CA LEU A 207 -8.43 17.22 24.36
C LEU A 207 -7.64 15.91 24.29
N ALA A 208 -8.33 14.78 24.36
CA ALA A 208 -7.76 13.46 24.14
C ALA A 208 -8.13 12.95 22.74
N ILE A 209 -7.11 12.62 21.94
CA ILE A 209 -7.28 12.11 20.57
C ILE A 209 -6.64 10.72 20.50
N ASP A 210 -7.44 9.69 20.22
CA ASP A 210 -6.98 8.32 20.01
C ASP A 210 -6.97 7.98 18.51
N ASN A 211 -5.77 7.79 17.97
CA ASN A 211 -5.57 7.34 16.61
C ASN A 211 -5.11 5.88 16.57
N SER A 212 -6.06 4.96 16.46
CA SER A 212 -5.76 3.54 16.27
C SER A 212 -5.34 3.16 14.83
N ASN A 213 -5.28 4.12 13.89
CA ASN A 213 -4.88 3.85 12.52
C ASN A 213 -3.36 3.69 12.37
N THR A 214 -2.93 3.02 11.29
CA THR A 214 -1.51 2.79 10.96
C THR A 214 -0.81 3.99 10.32
N VAL A 215 -1.51 5.12 10.20
CA VAL A 215 -0.98 6.37 9.64
C VAL A 215 -1.27 7.52 10.60
N PRO A 216 -0.42 8.57 10.64
CA PRO A 216 -0.62 9.68 11.55
C PRO A 216 -1.80 10.59 11.14
N LEU A 217 -2.34 11.32 12.11
CA LEU A 217 -3.26 12.43 11.87
C LEU A 217 -2.49 13.75 11.83
N THR A 218 -2.80 14.58 10.85
CA THR A 218 -2.19 15.91 10.62
C THR A 218 -3.27 16.94 10.34
N GLN A 219 -2.88 18.22 10.27
CA GLN A 219 -3.78 19.36 9.97
C GLN A 219 -5.05 19.38 10.83
N LEU A 220 -4.87 19.18 12.13
CA LEU A 220 -5.98 19.01 13.05
C LEU A 220 -6.64 20.37 13.35
N CYS A 221 -7.97 20.39 13.35
CA CYS A 221 -8.76 21.57 13.68
C CYS A 221 -9.95 21.16 14.55
N LEU A 222 -10.00 21.69 15.78
CA LEU A 222 -11.03 21.41 16.77
C LEU A 222 -12.19 22.41 16.66
N TYR A 223 -13.42 21.92 16.67
CA TYR A 223 -14.64 22.69 16.74
C TYR A 223 -15.44 22.30 17.98
N ILE A 224 -15.83 23.26 18.81
CA ILE A 224 -16.74 23.05 19.95
C ILE A 224 -17.88 24.05 19.85
N ASN A 225 -19.12 23.56 19.87
CA ASN A 225 -20.30 24.38 19.59
C ASN A 225 -20.65 25.35 20.72
N GLU A 226 -20.36 24.95 21.96
CA GLU A 226 -20.67 25.66 23.20
C GLU A 226 -19.59 26.71 23.55
N LEU A 227 -18.46 26.72 22.84
CA LEU A 227 -17.33 27.64 23.07
C LEU A 227 -17.14 28.55 21.86
N ASN A 228 -17.42 29.85 22.03
CA ASN A 228 -17.38 30.83 20.93
C ASN A 228 -16.05 30.85 20.17
N ASP A 229 -14.91 30.79 20.89
CA ASP A 229 -13.57 30.85 20.31
C ASP A 229 -13.24 29.63 19.45
N LEU A 230 -13.88 28.50 19.73
CA LEU A 230 -13.64 27.22 19.06
C LEU A 230 -14.72 26.90 18.01
N LYS A 231 -15.85 27.61 18.01
CA LYS A 231 -16.95 27.39 17.07
C LYS A 231 -16.55 27.62 15.60
N THR A 232 -15.59 28.50 15.36
CA THR A 232 -15.03 28.77 14.02
C THR A 232 -13.86 27.86 13.65
N GLY A 233 -13.43 27.00 14.57
CA GLY A 233 -12.30 26.09 14.39
C GLY A 233 -11.03 26.63 15.03
N TYR A 234 -10.37 25.76 15.78
CA TYR A 234 -9.09 26.02 16.43
C TYR A 234 -8.03 25.07 15.88
N PRO A 235 -7.02 25.58 15.13
CA PRO A 235 -5.98 24.74 14.57
C PRO A 235 -5.05 24.23 15.68
N LEU A 236 -4.85 22.92 15.74
CA LEU A 236 -3.90 22.30 16.65
C LEU A 236 -2.58 22.10 15.90
N ASN A 237 -1.53 22.80 16.33
CA ASN A 237 -0.19 22.68 15.73
C ASN A 237 0.57 21.45 16.26
N ILE A 238 -0.05 20.29 16.14
CA ILE A 238 0.50 19.00 16.56
C ILE A 238 0.24 17.94 15.49
N LYS A 239 0.89 16.79 15.65
CA LYS A 239 0.66 15.58 14.87
C LYS A 239 0.31 14.46 15.84
N VAL A 240 -0.74 13.70 15.55
CA VAL A 240 -1.08 12.49 16.33
C VAL A 240 -0.47 11.29 15.62
N PRO A 241 0.54 10.61 16.19
CA PRO A 241 1.19 9.48 15.54
C PRO A 241 0.24 8.31 15.27
N ALA A 242 0.66 7.40 14.40
CA ALA A 242 -0.06 6.15 14.15
C ALA A 242 -0.11 5.28 15.42
N GLY A 243 -1.26 4.69 15.72
CA GLY A 243 -1.47 3.79 16.85
C GLY A 243 -1.28 4.43 18.23
N GLN A 244 -1.43 5.76 18.35
CA GLN A 244 -1.19 6.48 19.61
C GLN A 244 -2.37 7.34 20.04
N LYS A 245 -2.48 7.49 21.35
CA LYS A 245 -3.35 8.47 22.01
C LYS A 245 -2.52 9.66 22.47
N VAL A 246 -2.98 10.86 22.17
CA VAL A 246 -2.32 12.12 22.54
C VAL A 246 -3.29 12.98 23.34
N LEU A 247 -2.76 13.65 24.38
CA LEU A 247 -3.45 14.67 25.15
C LEU A 247 -2.93 16.04 24.73
N VAL A 248 -3.83 16.99 24.53
CA VAL A 248 -3.52 18.36 24.11
C VAL A 248 -4.28 19.32 25.00
N GLU A 249 -3.57 20.24 25.64
CA GLU A 249 -4.23 21.37 26.32
C GLU A 249 -4.57 22.45 25.28
N VAL A 250 -5.83 22.85 25.26
CA VAL A 250 -6.36 23.87 24.37
C VAL A 250 -6.78 25.06 25.22
N PRO A 251 -6.15 26.23 25.06
CA PRO A 251 -6.54 27.42 25.81
C PRO A 251 -7.89 27.95 25.31
N ILE A 252 -8.73 28.38 26.26
CA ILE A 252 -10.02 29.02 25.98
C ILE A 252 -10.07 30.37 26.70
N ALA A 253 -10.60 31.41 26.03
CA ALA A 253 -10.59 32.75 26.61
C ALA A 253 -11.59 32.87 27.76
N ASN A 254 -12.73 32.17 27.68
CA ASN A 254 -13.77 32.22 28.68
C ASN A 254 -14.47 30.86 28.82
N TYR A 255 -14.54 30.35 30.04
CA TYR A 255 -15.51 29.32 30.39
C TYR A 255 -16.95 29.88 30.26
N PRO A 256 -17.88 29.10 29.68
CA PRO A 256 -19.25 29.55 29.45
C PRO A 256 -19.98 29.74 30.78
N GLU A 257 -21.01 30.59 30.77
CA GLU A 257 -21.93 30.75 31.89
C GLU A 257 -23.11 29.79 31.74
N LEU A 258 -23.44 29.05 32.80
CA LEU A 258 -24.60 28.18 32.81
C LEU A 258 -25.87 28.99 33.11
N PRO A 259 -27.01 28.71 32.44
CA PRO A 259 -28.28 29.33 32.76
C PRO A 259 -28.66 29.21 34.24
N PRO A 260 -29.39 30.18 34.84
CA PRO A 260 -29.78 30.13 36.25
C PRO A 260 -30.62 28.92 36.64
N ASN A 261 -31.29 28.29 35.67
CA ASN A 261 -32.11 27.09 35.83
C ASN A 261 -31.39 25.80 35.42
N HIS A 262 -30.09 25.85 35.13
CA HIS A 262 -29.31 24.67 34.79
C HIS A 262 -29.03 23.84 36.05
N GLU A 263 -29.39 22.56 36.03
CA GLU A 263 -29.12 21.67 37.16
C GLU A 263 -27.63 21.32 37.22
N GLY A 264 -26.99 21.58 38.37
CA GLY A 264 -25.58 21.24 38.60
C GLY A 264 -24.58 22.16 37.88
N ASN A 265 -23.34 21.69 37.78
CA ASN A 265 -22.20 22.46 37.27
C ASN A 265 -21.55 21.84 36.01
N GLN A 266 -22.20 20.88 35.37
CA GLN A 266 -21.65 20.16 34.22
C GLN A 266 -22.32 20.64 32.93
N LEU A 267 -21.52 21.04 31.95
CA LEU A 267 -21.97 21.33 30.59
C LEU A 267 -21.49 20.22 29.66
N ALA A 268 -22.42 19.43 29.11
CA ALA A 268 -22.09 18.55 28.00
C ALA A 268 -21.69 19.39 26.79
N ILE A 269 -20.61 19.01 26.10
CA ILE A 269 -20.12 19.73 24.93
C ILE A 269 -20.19 18.86 23.69
N THR A 270 -20.48 19.49 22.56
CA THR A 270 -20.61 18.87 21.25
C THR A 270 -19.66 19.54 20.27
N GLY A 271 -19.21 18.78 19.28
CA GLY A 271 -18.20 19.28 18.36
C GLY A 271 -17.64 18.22 17.45
N GLU A 272 -16.65 18.63 16.67
CA GLU A 272 -15.91 17.74 15.78
C GLU A 272 -14.43 18.12 15.72
N LEU A 273 -13.61 17.14 15.43
CA LEU A 273 -12.20 17.28 15.08
C LEU A 273 -12.04 16.96 13.61
N LYS A 274 -11.62 17.93 12.81
CA LYS A 274 -11.20 17.71 11.42
C LYS A 274 -9.71 17.44 11.37
N PHE A 275 -9.29 16.55 10.48
CA PHE A 275 -7.89 16.17 10.32
C PHE A 275 -7.63 15.56 8.94
N GLN A 276 -6.37 15.25 8.65
CA GLN A 276 -5.96 14.45 7.49
C GLN A 276 -5.19 13.21 7.93
N PHE A 277 -5.44 12.08 7.30
CA PHE A 277 -4.60 10.89 7.40
C PHE A 277 -3.38 11.07 6.50
N ALA A 278 -2.18 11.12 7.11
CA ALA A 278 -0.89 11.27 6.43
C ALA A 278 -0.83 12.40 5.38
N ASP A 279 -1.46 13.54 5.65
CA ASP A 279 -1.49 14.73 4.76
C ASP A 279 -2.18 14.52 3.40
N VAL A 280 -2.99 13.46 3.25
CA VAL A 280 -3.62 13.11 1.95
C VAL A 280 -5.14 13.04 2.05
N GLU A 281 -5.65 12.24 2.99
CA GLU A 281 -7.07 11.90 3.06
C GLU A 281 -7.75 12.66 4.20
N ALA A 282 -8.77 13.46 3.90
CA ALA A 282 -9.51 14.20 4.92
C ALA A 282 -10.41 13.28 5.78
N GLY A 283 -10.47 13.55 7.08
CA GLY A 283 -11.32 12.85 8.03
C GLY A 283 -11.97 13.80 9.03
N THR A 284 -13.03 13.33 9.67
CA THR A 284 -13.70 14.00 10.79
C THR A 284 -14.02 12.99 11.88
N ALA A 285 -14.02 13.44 13.14
CA ALA A 285 -14.50 12.68 14.28
C ALA A 285 -15.32 13.58 15.19
N SER A 286 -16.54 13.14 15.53
CA SER A 286 -17.36 13.84 16.53
C SER A 286 -16.76 13.69 17.92
N LEU A 287 -16.95 14.69 18.77
CA LEU A 287 -16.63 14.56 20.19
C LEU A 287 -17.48 13.46 20.82
N ASP A 288 -16.85 12.69 21.69
CA ASP A 288 -17.50 11.63 22.47
C ASP A 288 -18.61 12.24 23.34
N PRO A 289 -19.78 11.58 23.48
CA PRO A 289 -20.88 12.06 24.33
C PRO A 289 -20.52 12.30 25.81
N GLN A 290 -19.40 11.75 26.29
CA GLN A 290 -18.88 11.97 27.65
C GLN A 290 -18.02 13.25 27.75
N SER A 291 -17.84 13.99 26.65
CA SER A 291 -17.12 15.26 26.66
C SER A 291 -17.92 16.31 27.43
N LEU A 292 -17.30 16.92 28.44
CA LEU A 292 -17.99 17.85 29.34
C LEU A 292 -17.04 18.93 29.89
N LEU A 293 -17.62 20.06 30.28
CA LEU A 293 -16.96 21.09 31.07
C LEU A 293 -17.57 21.16 32.46
N ILE A 294 -16.75 21.34 33.48
CA ILE A 294 -17.17 21.64 34.84
C ILE A 294 -17.06 23.15 35.04
N VAL A 295 -18.20 23.83 35.11
CA VAL A 295 -18.28 25.29 35.25
C VAL A 295 -18.57 25.68 36.70
N LYS A 296 -17.60 26.34 37.34
CA LYS A 296 -17.77 26.91 38.68
C LYS A 296 -18.39 28.32 38.56
N GLN A 297 -19.60 28.49 39.09
CA GLN A 297 -20.26 29.79 39.16
C GLN A 297 -21.02 29.97 40.48
N LEU A 298 -21.09 31.22 40.97
CA LEU A 298 -21.66 31.55 42.28
C LEU A 298 -23.18 31.36 42.34
N PHE A 299 -23.89 31.47 41.21
CA PHE A 299 -25.34 31.34 41.13
C PHE A 299 -25.70 30.19 40.17
N SER A 300 -26.01 29.01 40.71
CA SER A 300 -26.44 27.82 39.93
C SER A 300 -27.76 27.22 40.42
N SER A 301 -28.40 27.86 41.40
CA SER A 301 -29.75 27.51 41.85
C SER A 301 -30.64 28.73 41.67
N GLY A 302 -31.83 28.52 41.09
CA GLY A 302 -32.87 29.54 41.02
C GLY A 302 -33.02 30.21 42.38
N LEU A 303 -32.99 31.53 42.40
CA LEU A 303 -33.36 32.31 43.57
C LEU A 303 -34.76 31.86 43.96
N ASP A 304 -34.86 31.07 45.04
CA ASP A 304 -36.13 30.87 45.70
C ASP A 304 -36.48 32.21 46.34
N ILE A 305 -37.46 32.91 45.76
CA ILE A 305 -37.89 34.22 46.26
C ILE A 305 -38.44 34.12 47.69
N ASP A 306 -38.78 32.90 48.14
CA ASP A 306 -39.22 32.60 49.50
C ASP A 306 -38.08 32.68 50.54
N ASP A 307 -36.80 32.72 50.14
CA ASP A 307 -35.67 32.95 51.07
C ASP A 307 -35.50 34.43 51.47
N PHE A 308 -36.24 35.36 50.83
CA PHE A 308 -36.16 36.81 51.07
C PHE A 308 -37.47 37.44 51.59
N LEU A 309 -38.53 36.65 51.82
CA LEU A 309 -39.83 37.12 52.33
C LEU A 309 -40.08 36.72 53.79
#